data_AF-A0A420BKL3-F1
#
_entry.id   AF-A0A420BKL3-F1
#
_cell.length_a   1.000
_cell.length_b   1.000
_cell.length_c   1.000
_cell.angle_alpha   90.00
_cell.angle_beta   90.00
_cell.angle_gamma   90.00
#
_symmetry.space_group_name_H-M   'P 1'
#
loop_
_entity.id
_entity.type
_entity.pdbx_description
1 polymer ?
#
loop_
_entity_poly.entity_id
_entity_poly.type
_entity_poly.pdbx_seq_one_letter_code
_entity_poly.pdbx_strand_id
1 'polypeptide(L)'
;MLHLYEIKTLPQIIKEMKTIDEIYHAIAANIKAVIGEEWVSAELNIETIGTMVSFTGEYADLTMDKKQINVDEFDFQLTFDILELHRITTADESNKWNKATVHLTSAGKFSIAFLWDQCYYDEVDRLSKQ
;
A
#
# COMPACT_ATOMS: atom_id res chain seq x y z
N MET A 1 17.39 -43.14 -33.02
CA MET A 1 18.30 -42.44 -32.10
C MET A 1 18.47 -41.02 -32.62
N LEU A 2 17.85 -40.05 -31.96
CA LEU A 2 18.17 -38.62 -32.00
C LEU A 2 17.50 -38.02 -30.76
N HIS A 3 18.31 -37.76 -29.73
CA HIS A 3 17.91 -37.03 -28.53
C HIS A 3 17.75 -35.56 -28.92
N LEU A 4 16.60 -34.97 -28.62
CA LEU A 4 16.43 -33.51 -28.61
C LEU A 4 16.15 -33.07 -27.18
N TYR A 5 16.95 -32.11 -26.77
CA TYR A 5 17.24 -31.68 -25.41
C TYR A 5 16.00 -31.17 -24.66
N GLU A 6 15.87 -31.61 -23.40
CA GLU A 6 15.03 -30.95 -22.40
C GLU A 6 15.52 -29.51 -22.20
N ILE A 7 14.66 -28.53 -22.47
CA ILE A 7 14.90 -27.14 -22.09
C ILE A 7 14.65 -27.07 -20.58
N LYS A 8 15.72 -27.23 -19.78
CA LYS A 8 15.70 -26.85 -18.36
C LYS A 8 15.55 -25.33 -18.27
N THR A 9 14.32 -24.86 -18.14
CA THR A 9 14.05 -23.49 -17.70
C THR A 9 14.53 -23.35 -16.26
N LEU A 10 15.55 -22.50 -16.05
CA LEU A 10 16.03 -22.09 -14.74
C LEU A 10 14.87 -21.42 -13.96
N PRO A 11 14.77 -21.59 -12.63
CA PRO A 11 13.78 -20.88 -11.83
C PRO A 11 14.16 -19.40 -11.79
N GLN A 12 13.56 -18.60 -12.67
CA GLN A 12 13.45 -17.17 -12.42
C GLN A 12 12.68 -17.02 -11.11
N ILE A 13 13.26 -16.32 -10.12
CA ILE A 13 12.52 -15.89 -8.93
C ILE A 13 11.45 -14.93 -9.43
N ILE A 14 10.29 -15.45 -9.81
CA ILE A 14 9.08 -14.67 -9.98
C ILE A 14 8.66 -14.33 -8.56
N LYS A 15 8.87 -13.07 -8.13
CA LYS A 15 8.13 -12.55 -6.98
C LYS A 15 6.66 -12.73 -7.37
N GLU A 16 5.96 -13.65 -6.71
CA GLU A 16 4.54 -13.85 -6.96
C GLU A 16 3.85 -12.49 -6.83
N MET A 17 3.25 -12.03 -7.93
CA MET A 17 2.50 -10.79 -7.93
C MET A 17 1.30 -10.96 -7.01
N LYS A 18 1.24 -10.16 -5.93
CA LYS A 18 0.11 -10.20 -5.02
C LYS A 18 -1.15 -9.72 -5.73
N THR A 19 -2.24 -10.38 -5.42
CA THR A 19 -3.58 -9.91 -5.72
C THR A 19 -3.90 -8.66 -4.91
N ILE A 20 -4.88 -7.87 -5.37
CA ILE A 20 -5.36 -6.69 -4.64
C ILE A 20 -5.80 -7.06 -3.21
N ASP A 21 -6.51 -8.19 -3.07
CA ASP A 21 -6.99 -8.66 -1.77
C ASP A 21 -5.83 -8.99 -0.82
N GLU A 22 -4.77 -9.64 -1.29
CA GLU A 22 -3.58 -9.92 -0.47
C GLU A 22 -2.88 -8.64 -0.02
N ILE A 23 -2.87 -7.60 -0.86
CA ILE A 23 -2.33 -6.29 -0.49
C ILE A 23 -3.22 -5.61 0.56
N TYR A 24 -4.55 -5.67 0.43
CA TYR A 24 -5.47 -5.14 1.45
C TYR A 24 -5.31 -5.86 2.80
N HIS A 25 -5.12 -7.17 2.77
CA HIS A 25 -4.80 -7.94 3.98
C HIS A 25 -3.46 -7.53 4.57
N ALA A 26 -2.42 -7.29 3.75
CA ALA A 26 -1.13 -6.82 4.23
C ALA A 26 -1.21 -5.44 4.90
N ILE A 27 -1.97 -4.50 4.33
CA ILE A 27 -2.24 -3.19 4.94
C ILE A 27 -2.92 -3.37 6.30
N ALA A 28 -4.02 -4.13 6.34
CA ALA A 28 -4.78 -4.34 7.57
C ALA A 28 -3.96 -5.06 8.66
N ALA A 29 -3.09 -6.00 8.28
CA ALA A 29 -2.20 -6.70 9.20
C ALA A 29 -1.15 -5.76 9.79
N ASN A 30 -0.54 -4.88 8.99
CA ASN A 30 0.43 -3.89 9.47
C ASN A 30 -0.18 -2.91 10.47
N ILE A 31 -1.36 -2.37 10.18
CA ILE A 31 -2.09 -1.49 11.10
C ILE A 31 -2.34 -2.19 12.45
N LYS A 32 -2.83 -3.43 12.43
CA LYS A 32 -3.09 -4.20 13.65
C LYS A 32 -1.83 -4.56 14.42
N ALA A 33 -0.72 -4.82 13.73
CA ALA A 33 0.53 -5.24 14.35
C ALA A 33 1.17 -4.14 15.19
N VAL A 34 1.06 -2.88 14.75
CA VAL A 34 1.67 -1.74 15.45
C VAL A 34 0.76 -1.11 16.51
N ILE A 35 -0.56 -1.30 16.44
CA ILE A 35 -1.48 -0.83 17.47
C ILE A 35 -1.56 -1.90 18.58
N GLY A 36 -0.74 -1.72 19.61
CA GLY A 36 -0.60 -2.66 20.74
C GLY A 36 -1.65 -2.54 21.85
N GLU A 37 -2.71 -1.75 21.64
CA GLU A 37 -3.78 -1.50 22.62
C GLU A 37 -5.17 -1.69 22.01
N GLU A 38 -6.23 -1.58 22.82
CA GLU A 38 -7.61 -1.65 22.32
C GLU A 38 -7.99 -0.39 21.54
N TRP A 39 -8.59 -0.58 20.36
CA TRP A 39 -8.95 0.50 19.45
C TRP A 39 -10.28 0.26 18.74
N VAL A 40 -10.85 1.32 18.16
CA VAL A 40 -12.17 1.30 17.50
C VAL A 40 -12.03 1.43 15.98
N SER A 41 -11.26 2.42 15.54
CA SER A 41 -11.04 2.73 14.13
C SER A 41 -9.65 3.25 13.86
N ALA A 42 -9.12 2.97 12.67
CA ALA A 42 -7.84 3.44 12.18
C ALA A 42 -8.02 4.02 10.78
N GLU A 43 -7.31 5.10 10.51
CA GLU A 43 -7.19 5.72 9.21
C GLU A 43 -5.71 5.77 8.82
N LEU A 44 -5.39 5.18 7.67
CA LEU A 44 -4.05 5.23 7.09
C LEU A 44 -4.11 5.99 5.77
N ASN A 45 -3.34 7.06 5.69
CA ASN A 45 -3.14 7.87 4.50
C ASN A 45 -1.84 7.44 3.82
N ILE A 46 -1.95 7.15 2.53
CA ILE A 46 -0.88 6.64 1.68
C ILE A 46 -0.68 7.63 0.55
N GLU A 47 0.55 8.08 0.34
CA GLU A 47 0.92 8.90 -0.81
C GLU A 47 1.90 8.13 -1.69
N THR A 48 1.75 8.23 -3.01
CA THR A 48 2.65 7.58 -3.96
C THR A 48 3.01 8.49 -5.12
N ILE A 49 4.31 8.57 -5.40
CA ILE A 49 4.87 9.28 -6.55
C ILE A 49 6.02 8.46 -7.10
N GLY A 50 5.94 8.09 -8.38
CA GLY A 50 6.96 7.27 -9.03
C GLY A 50 7.14 5.94 -8.29
N THR A 51 8.32 5.73 -7.69
CA THR A 51 8.65 4.54 -6.90
C THR A 51 8.66 4.80 -5.39
N MET A 52 8.18 5.96 -4.95
CA MET A 52 8.12 6.33 -3.54
C MET A 52 6.71 6.12 -2.98
N VAL A 53 6.67 5.66 -1.73
CA VAL A 53 5.46 5.54 -0.93
C VAL A 53 5.71 6.18 0.42
N SER A 54 4.74 6.97 0.88
CA SER A 54 4.73 7.56 2.22
C SER A 54 3.48 7.11 2.97
N PHE A 55 3.61 6.91 4.27
CA PHE A 55 2.53 6.52 5.17
C PHE A 55 2.38 7.56 6.26
N THR A 56 1.14 7.91 6.57
CA THR A 56 0.77 8.63 7.81
C THR A 56 -0.55 8.07 8.28
N GLY A 57 -0.87 8.16 9.57
CA GLY A 57 -2.15 7.64 10.02
C GLY A 57 -2.42 7.86 11.49
N GLU A 58 -3.69 7.71 11.83
CA GLU A 58 -4.18 7.83 13.19
C GLU A 58 -5.18 6.72 13.51
N TYR A 59 -5.31 6.41 14.80
CA TYR A 59 -6.35 5.52 15.30
C TYR A 59 -7.04 6.14 16.50
N ALA A 60 -8.28 5.72 16.73
CA ALA A 60 -9.07 6.09 17.90
C ALA A 60 -9.12 4.90 18.86
N ASP A 61 -8.78 5.13 20.12
CA ASP A 61 -8.92 4.14 21.19
C ASP A 61 -10.38 4.03 21.69
N LEU A 62 -10.61 3.28 22.77
CA LEU A 62 -11.96 3.12 23.35
C LEU A 62 -12.53 4.40 23.99
N THR A 63 -11.69 5.40 24.30
CA THR A 63 -12.16 6.71 24.78
C THR A 63 -12.43 7.69 23.64
N MET A 64 -12.23 7.25 22.39
CA MET A 64 -12.31 8.04 21.16
C MET A 64 -11.19 9.07 21.03
N ASP A 65 -10.12 8.93 21.82
CA ASP A 65 -8.95 9.79 21.70
C ASP A 65 -8.11 9.34 20.50
N LYS A 66 -7.70 10.32 19.68
CA LYS A 66 -6.90 10.08 18.47
C LYS A 66 -5.42 10.00 18.80
N LYS A 67 -4.77 8.94 18.33
CA LYS A 67 -3.33 8.68 18.48
C LYS A 67 -2.72 8.40 17.12
N GLN A 68 -1.45 8.78 16.95
CA GLN A 68 -0.73 8.50 15.71
C GLN A 68 -0.37 7.02 15.61
N ILE A 69 -0.49 6.46 14.41
CA ILE A 69 0.02 5.12 14.10
C ILE A 69 1.54 5.24 13.96
N ASN A 70 2.30 4.34 14.61
CA ASN A 70 3.74 4.27 14.42
C ASN A 70 4.07 3.58 13.08
N VAL A 71 3.93 4.32 11.98
CA VAL A 71 4.13 3.81 10.62
C VAL A 71 5.58 3.39 10.32
N ASP A 72 6.54 3.86 11.12
CA ASP A 72 7.95 3.46 11.02
C ASP A 72 8.17 1.98 11.41
N GLU A 73 7.23 1.39 12.15
CA GLU A 73 7.23 -0.03 12.52
C GLU A 73 6.52 -0.93 11.48
N PHE A 74 6.02 -0.37 10.38
CA PHE A 74 5.45 -1.19 9.31
C PHE A 74 6.52 -2.06 8.65
N ASP A 75 6.11 -3.25 8.21
CA ASP A 75 6.94 -4.13 7.41
C ASP A 75 7.33 -3.40 6.12
N PHE A 76 8.64 -3.31 5.85
CA PHE A 76 9.19 -2.71 4.65
C PHE A 76 8.60 -3.33 3.36
N GLN A 77 8.18 -4.59 3.39
CA GLN A 77 7.50 -5.25 2.28
C GLN A 77 6.20 -4.54 1.87
N LEU A 78 5.52 -3.85 2.80
CA LEU A 78 4.30 -3.10 2.54
C LEU A 78 4.51 -1.99 1.50
N THR A 79 5.68 -1.35 1.48
CA THR A 79 6.03 -0.34 0.47
C THR A 79 5.92 -0.92 -0.94
N PHE A 80 6.48 -2.10 -1.18
CA PHE A 80 6.39 -2.74 -2.49
C PHE A 80 4.97 -3.24 -2.80
N ASP A 81 4.23 -3.66 -1.78
CA ASP A 81 2.84 -4.07 -1.95
C ASP A 81 1.97 -2.88 -2.41
N ILE A 82 2.20 -1.67 -1.88
CA ILE A 82 1.52 -0.45 -2.34
C ILE A 82 1.93 -0.06 -3.75
N LEU A 83 3.22 -0.15 -4.11
CA LEU A 83 3.65 0.10 -5.49
C LEU A 83 3.00 -0.88 -6.47
N GLU A 84 2.85 -2.14 -6.07
CA GLU A 84 2.16 -3.14 -6.88
C GLU A 84 0.65 -2.85 -6.97
N LEU A 85 0.01 -2.43 -5.87
CA LEU A 85 -1.39 -1.97 -5.89
C LEU A 85 -1.58 -0.80 -6.86
N HIS A 86 -0.68 0.19 -6.81
CA HIS A 86 -0.70 1.34 -7.71
C HIS A 86 -0.57 0.88 -9.16
N ARG A 87 0.40 0.01 -9.46
CA ARG A 87 0.61 -0.56 -10.81
C ARG A 87 -0.61 -1.31 -11.32
N ILE A 88 -1.26 -2.14 -10.49
CA ILE A 88 -2.44 -2.91 -10.87
C ILE A 88 -3.64 -1.98 -11.11
N THR A 89 -3.88 -1.01 -10.22
CA THR A 89 -5.08 -0.16 -10.25
C THR A 89 -5.01 0.99 -11.26
N THR A 90 -3.80 1.33 -11.74
CA THR A 90 -3.57 2.40 -12.72
C THR A 90 -3.21 1.91 -14.12
N ALA A 91 -3.20 0.58 -14.34
CA ALA A 91 -2.79 -0.03 -15.61
C ALA A 91 -3.59 0.45 -16.83
N ASP A 92 -4.88 0.76 -16.66
CA ASP A 92 -5.77 1.20 -17.75
C ASP A 92 -5.71 2.72 -18.01
N GLU A 93 -4.78 3.45 -17.36
CA GLU A 93 -4.56 4.91 -17.38
C GLU A 93 -5.77 5.81 -17.03
N SER A 94 -6.98 5.27 -16.96
CA SER A 94 -8.21 5.98 -16.59
C SER A 94 -8.34 6.19 -15.08
N ASN A 95 -7.69 5.34 -14.28
CA ASN A 95 -7.68 5.40 -12.82
C ASN A 95 -6.29 5.80 -12.34
N LYS A 96 -6.02 7.11 -12.33
CA LYS A 96 -4.80 7.64 -11.71
C LYS A 96 -5.10 8.02 -10.27
N TRP A 97 -4.17 7.70 -9.37
CA TRP A 97 -4.19 8.19 -8.00
C TRP A 97 -2.75 8.40 -7.53
N ASN A 98 -2.58 9.35 -6.63
CA ASN A 98 -1.34 9.62 -5.91
C ASN A 98 -1.57 9.68 -4.40
N LYS A 99 -2.84 9.59 -3.96
CA LYS A 99 -3.25 9.45 -2.56
C LYS A 99 -4.26 8.31 -2.41
N ALA A 100 -4.15 7.56 -1.33
CA ALA A 100 -5.15 6.59 -0.90
C ALA A 100 -5.41 6.73 0.59
N THR A 101 -6.69 6.67 0.99
CA THR A 101 -7.09 6.66 2.40
C THR A 101 -7.74 5.33 2.70
N VAL A 102 -7.16 4.61 3.65
CA VAL A 102 -7.65 3.34 4.16
C VAL A 102 -8.35 3.60 5.48
N HIS A 103 -9.56 3.07 5.62
CA HIS A 103 -10.26 2.97 6.89
C HIS A 103 -10.37 1.51 7.29
N LEU A 104 -9.99 1.22 8.53
CA LEU A 104 -10.13 -0.08 9.15
C LEU A 104 -10.82 0.08 10.50
N THR A 105 -11.76 -0.80 10.83
CA THR A 105 -12.31 -0.90 12.20
C THR A 105 -11.70 -2.10 12.92
N SER A 106 -11.69 -2.09 14.26
CA SER A 106 -11.24 -3.24 15.04
C SER A 106 -12.09 -4.50 14.83
N ALA A 107 -13.34 -4.33 14.40
CA ALA A 107 -14.23 -5.40 13.96
C ALA A 107 -13.86 -5.97 12.57
N GLY A 108 -12.85 -5.43 11.89
CA GLY A 108 -12.35 -5.91 10.60
C GLY A 108 -13.04 -5.33 9.37
N LYS A 109 -13.89 -4.31 9.51
CA LYS A 109 -14.46 -3.62 8.35
C LYS A 109 -13.37 -2.77 7.69
N PHE A 110 -13.09 -3.05 6.42
CA PHE A 110 -12.06 -2.37 5.63
C PHE A 110 -12.69 -1.61 4.46
N SER A 111 -12.15 -0.43 4.16
CA SER A 111 -12.43 0.29 2.92
C SER A 111 -11.22 1.12 2.51
N ILE A 112 -11.02 1.31 1.22
CA ILE A 112 -9.98 2.17 0.66
C ILE A 112 -10.60 3.10 -0.37
N ALA A 113 -10.17 4.36 -0.37
CA ALA A 113 -10.55 5.37 -1.34
C ALA A 113 -9.29 5.89 -2.04
N PHE A 114 -9.34 5.99 -3.38
CA PHE A 114 -8.26 6.51 -4.20
C PHE A 114 -8.57 7.95 -4.65
N LEU A 115 -7.57 8.82 -4.59
CA LEU A 115 -7.67 10.22 -4.97
C LEU A 115 -6.50 10.63 -5.86
N TRP A 116 -6.82 11.41 -6.89
CA TRP A 116 -5.83 12.16 -7.67
C TRP A 116 -5.76 13.61 -7.17
N ASP A 117 -4.62 13.97 -6.59
CA ASP A 117 -4.29 15.33 -6.18
C ASP A 117 -3.33 15.96 -7.19
N GLN A 118 -3.89 16.73 -8.14
CA GLN A 118 -3.11 17.40 -9.18
C GLN A 118 -2.09 18.40 -8.61
N CYS A 119 -2.48 19.16 -7.58
CA CYS A 119 -1.61 20.17 -6.97
C CYS A 119 -0.36 19.54 -6.36
N TYR A 120 -0.54 18.40 -5.68
CA TYR A 120 0.58 17.63 -5.13
C TYR A 120 1.50 17.09 -6.23
N TYR A 121 0.93 16.56 -7.31
CA TYR A 121 1.71 16.08 -8.45
C TYR A 121 2.55 17.20 -9.09
N ASP A 122 1.93 18.36 -9.36
CA ASP A 122 2.59 19.50 -9.99
C ASP A 122 3.72 20.07 -9.12
N GLU A 123 3.54 20.10 -7.80
CA GLU A 123 4.56 20.54 -6.86
C GLU A 123 5.80 19.64 -6.91
N VAL A 124 5.60 18.32 -6.90
CA VAL A 124 6.72 17.37 -6.96
C VAL A 124 7.40 17.37 -8.33
N ASP A 125 6.66 17.49 -9.42
CA ASP A 125 7.23 17.65 -10.76
C ASP A 125 8.09 18.92 -10.85
N ARG A 126 7.62 20.05 -10.29
CA ARG A 126 8.38 21.30 -10.23
C ARG A 126 9.68 21.15 -9.44
N LEU A 127 9.65 20.48 -8.29
CA LEU A 127 10.84 20.27 -7.45
C LEU A 127 11.84 19.31 -8.09
N SER A 128 11.37 18.32 -8.86
CA SER A 128 12.23 17.32 -9.52
C SER A 128 13.04 17.85 -10.72
N LYS A 129 12.69 19.04 -11.23
CA LYS A 129 13.33 19.68 -12.40
C LYS A 129 14.40 20.72 -12.03
N GLN A 130 14.70 20.89 -10.74
CA GLN A 130 15.79 21.74 -10.24
C GLN A 130 17.06 20.93 -10.02
#